data_AF-A0A937R3K3-F1
#
_entry.id   AF-A0A937R3K3-F1
#
_cell.length_a   1.000
_cell.length_b   1.000
_cell.length_c   1.000
_cell.angle_alpha   90.00
_cell.angle_beta   90.00
_cell.angle_gamma   90.00
#
_symmetry.space_group_name_H-M   'P 1'
#
loop_
_entity.id
_entity.type
_entity.pdbx_description
1 polymer ?
#
loop_
_entity_poly.entity_id
_entity_poly.type
_entity_poly.pdbx_seq_one_letter_code
_entity_poly.pdbx_strand_id
1 'polypeptide(L)'
;MSICNERGDVEAEPESKQNVTRVEAEPGVCEFTCVIEAKRKDSGHVSIKIMDSECEQIQHLSKTIKEIRLKELFEPITQNPVYVSAQRAGCHPSCPIPMAVLKAVEVAMDMALPREVLIRFE
;
A
#
# COMPACT_ATOMS: atom_id res chain seq x y z
N MET A 1 -23.95 -19.57 20.14
CA MET A 1 -24.31 -20.95 19.77
C MET A 1 -23.61 -21.25 18.47
N SER A 2 -22.47 -21.94 18.56
CA SER A 2 -21.67 -22.35 17.41
C SER A 2 -22.31 -23.58 16.78
N ILE A 3 -22.52 -23.57 15.47
CA ILE A 3 -22.96 -24.75 14.73
C ILE A 3 -21.69 -25.43 14.22
N CYS A 4 -21.35 -26.58 14.81
CA CYS A 4 -20.27 -27.45 14.32
C CYS A 4 -20.84 -28.44 13.31
N ASN A 5 -20.17 -28.62 12.17
CA ASN A 5 -20.37 -29.76 11.27
C ASN A 5 -19.57 -30.98 11.78
N GLU A 6 -20.00 -32.18 11.42
CA GLU A 6 -19.64 -33.49 11.99
C GLU A 6 -18.18 -33.94 11.73
N ARG A 7 -17.31 -33.09 11.17
CA ARG A 7 -15.91 -33.42 10.84
C ARG A 7 -14.84 -32.54 11.50
N GLY A 8 -15.22 -31.55 12.31
CA GLY A 8 -14.24 -30.80 13.12
C GLY A 8 -13.27 -29.91 12.32
N ASP A 9 -13.51 -29.71 11.03
CA ASP A 9 -12.77 -28.74 10.23
C ASP A 9 -13.39 -27.36 10.39
N VAL A 10 -12.55 -26.37 10.73
CA VAL A 10 -12.94 -24.96 10.70
C VAL A 10 -13.18 -24.60 9.24
N GLU A 11 -14.45 -24.41 8.87
CA GLU A 11 -14.82 -23.95 7.53
C GLU A 11 -14.20 -22.56 7.33
N ALA A 12 -13.17 -22.49 6.49
CA ALA A 12 -12.59 -21.23 6.06
C ALA A 12 -13.68 -20.42 5.35
N GLU A 13 -13.99 -19.24 5.89
CA GLU A 13 -14.96 -18.34 5.30
C GLU A 13 -14.60 -18.01 3.84
N PRO A 14 -15.59 -17.85 2.95
CA PRO A 14 -15.37 -17.81 1.51
C PRO A 14 -14.63 -16.52 1.10
N GLU A 15 -13.38 -16.66 0.65
CA GLU A 15 -12.57 -15.59 0.04
C GLU A 15 -13.29 -15.03 -1.21
N SER A 16 -14.04 -13.93 -1.02
CA SER A 16 -14.59 -13.19 -2.14
C SER A 16 -14.62 -11.69 -1.85
N LYS A 17 -13.53 -11.01 -2.22
CA LYS A 17 -13.54 -9.65 -2.81
C LYS A 17 -12.11 -9.16 -3.05
N GLN A 18 -11.75 -9.10 -4.33
CA GLN A 18 -10.68 -8.29 -4.92
C GLN A 18 -9.43 -8.04 -4.05
N ASN A 19 -8.55 -9.04 -3.99
CA ASN A 19 -7.30 -9.01 -3.20
C ASN A 19 -6.27 -7.97 -3.67
N VAL A 20 -6.58 -7.12 -4.65
CA VAL A 20 -5.63 -6.18 -5.28
C VAL A 20 -6.27 -4.81 -5.38
N THR A 21 -5.64 -3.84 -4.72
CA THR A 21 -5.91 -2.41 -4.89
C THR A 21 -4.89 -1.82 -5.85
N ARG A 22 -5.38 -1.11 -6.87
CA ARG A 22 -4.53 -0.38 -7.82
C ARG A 22 -4.77 1.12 -7.67
N VAL A 23 -3.70 1.89 -7.51
CA VAL A 23 -3.71 3.34 -7.36
C VAL A 23 -2.84 3.95 -8.44
N GLU A 24 -3.38 4.92 -9.18
CA GLU A 24 -2.61 5.82 -10.02
C GLU A 24 -2.30 7.06 -9.20
N ALA A 25 -1.01 7.44 -9.14
CA ALA A 25 -0.56 8.52 -8.27
C ALA A 25 0.14 9.61 -9.09
N GLU A 26 -0.39 10.83 -8.98
CA GLU A 26 0.12 12.03 -9.63
C GLU A 26 0.87 12.91 -8.61
N PRO A 27 2.17 13.17 -8.80
CA PRO A 27 2.96 13.91 -7.82
C PRO A 27 2.90 15.44 -7.97
N GLY A 28 2.06 15.96 -8.86
CA GLY A 28 2.00 17.39 -9.18
C GLY A 28 3.10 17.81 -10.15
N VAL A 29 3.74 18.96 -9.89
CA VAL A 29 4.62 19.66 -10.85
C VAL A 29 5.86 18.87 -11.32
N CYS A 30 6.30 17.82 -10.62
CA CYS A 30 7.39 16.99 -11.11
C CYS A 30 6.96 15.97 -12.18
N GLU A 31 5.65 15.76 -12.35
CA GLU A 31 5.01 14.99 -13.44
C GLU A 31 5.38 13.50 -13.53
N PHE A 32 6.26 12.99 -12.66
CA PHE A 32 6.67 11.58 -12.62
C PHE A 32 5.60 10.68 -11.98
N THR A 33 4.50 10.46 -12.68
CA THR A 33 3.40 9.58 -12.25
C THR A 33 3.88 8.17 -11.94
N CYS A 34 3.11 7.41 -11.19
CA CYS A 34 3.36 5.99 -11.01
C CYS A 34 2.06 5.20 -10.77
N VAL A 35 2.14 3.89 -11.01
CA VAL A 35 1.09 2.93 -10.66
C VAL A 35 1.52 2.12 -9.45
N ILE A 36 0.68 2.06 -8.43
CA ILE A 36 0.91 1.27 -7.22
C ILE A 36 -0.13 0.15 -7.18
N GLU A 37 0.35 -1.09 -7.04
CA GLU A 37 -0.49 -2.24 -6.74
C GLU A 37 -0.19 -2.74 -5.33
N ALA A 38 -1.23 -2.79 -4.49
CA ALA A 38 -1.20 -3.37 -3.16
C ALA A 38 -2.06 -4.64 -3.18
N LYS A 39 -1.44 -5.80 -3.00
CA LYS A 39 -2.12 -7.10 -2.98
C LYS A 39 -2.08 -7.72 -1.59
N ARG A 40 -3.25 -7.92 -0.97
CA ARG A 40 -3.39 -8.65 0.28
C ARG A 40 -2.99 -10.12 0.05
N LYS A 41 -2.03 -10.61 0.84
CA LYS A 41 -1.60 -12.01 0.84
C LYS A 41 -2.34 -12.83 1.88
N ASP A 42 -2.51 -12.26 3.07
CA ASP A 42 -3.20 -12.86 4.21
C ASP A 42 -3.77 -11.75 5.13
N SER A 43 -4.20 -12.11 6.34
CA SER A 43 -4.78 -11.18 7.31
C SER A 43 -3.81 -10.10 7.83
N GLY A 44 -2.51 -10.26 7.63
CA GLY A 44 -1.47 -9.39 8.17
C GLY A 44 -0.44 -8.89 7.16
N HIS A 45 -0.41 -9.40 5.92
CA HIS A 45 0.64 -9.08 4.93
C HIS A 45 0.07 -8.56 3.61
N VAL A 46 0.73 -7.54 3.05
CA VAL A 46 0.41 -6.96 1.74
C VAL A 46 1.67 -6.84 0.89
N SER A 47 1.67 -7.46 -0.29
CA SER A 47 2.69 -7.17 -1.31
C SER A 47 2.45 -5.83 -1.98
N ILE A 48 3.53 -5.10 -2.23
CA ILE A 48 3.53 -3.80 -2.90
C ILE A 48 4.33 -3.91 -4.20
N LYS A 49 3.79 -3.33 -5.27
CA LYS A 49 4.48 -3.13 -6.54
C LYS A 49 4.28 -1.69 -6.99
N ILE A 50 5.37 -1.02 -7.33
CA ILE A 50 5.35 0.34 -7.89
C ILE A 50 5.92 0.25 -9.31
N MET A 51 5.20 0.81 -10.28
CA MET A 51 5.46 0.68 -11.72
C MET A 51 5.34 2.04 -12.41
N ASP A 52 5.83 2.11 -13.65
CA ASP A 52 5.56 3.19 -14.61
C ASP A 52 6.00 4.60 -14.19
N SER A 53 7.01 4.70 -13.31
CA SER A 53 7.60 5.99 -12.93
C SER A 53 8.97 6.22 -13.56
N GLU A 54 9.17 7.41 -14.12
CA GLU A 54 10.46 7.88 -14.63
C GLU A 54 11.34 8.53 -13.53
N CYS A 55 10.82 8.72 -12.31
CA CYS A 55 11.59 9.24 -11.19
C CYS A 55 12.56 8.18 -10.63
N GLU A 56 13.87 8.45 -10.67
CA GLU A 56 14.91 7.54 -10.17
C GLU A 56 14.73 7.16 -8.70
N GLN A 57 14.29 8.10 -7.85
CA GLN A 57 14.03 7.85 -6.44
C GLN A 57 12.84 6.89 -6.25
N ILE A 58 11.77 7.05 -7.04
CA ILE A 58 10.62 6.14 -7.00
C ILE A 58 10.99 4.77 -7.59
N GLN A 59 11.85 4.70 -8.60
CA GLN A 59 12.39 3.44 -9.12
C GLN A 59 13.29 2.73 -8.08
N HIS A 60 14.01 3.48 -7.25
CA HIS A 60 14.77 2.89 -6.14
C HIS A 60 13.82 2.41 -5.04
N LEU A 61 12.82 3.22 -4.68
CA LEU A 61 11.78 2.84 -3.73
C LEU A 61 11.08 1.55 -4.18
N SER A 62 10.70 1.43 -5.45
CA SER A 62 10.02 0.24 -6.00
C SER A 62 10.84 -1.03 -5.85
N LYS A 63 12.18 -0.94 -5.81
CA LYS A 63 13.09 -2.07 -5.60
C LYS A 63 13.21 -2.47 -4.13
N THR A 64 12.98 -1.54 -3.20
CA THR A 64 13.20 -1.72 -1.75
C THR A 64 11.91 -2.06 -1.00
N ILE A 65 10.79 -1.39 -1.30
CA ILE A 65 9.50 -1.69 -0.68
C ILE A 65 8.75 -2.76 -1.48
N LYS A 66 8.72 -3.98 -0.95
CA LYS A 66 8.06 -5.14 -1.59
C LYS A 66 6.87 -5.67 -0.80
N GLU A 67 6.86 -5.43 0.49
CA GLU A 67 5.87 -5.97 1.41
C GLU A 67 5.78 -5.08 2.64
N ILE A 68 4.60 -5.08 3.25
CA ILE A 68 4.33 -4.41 4.51
C ILE A 68 3.44 -5.29 5.36
N ARG A 69 3.67 -5.25 6.67
CA ARG A 69 2.84 -5.92 7.68
C ARG A 69 1.81 -4.94 8.24
N LEU A 70 0.64 -5.44 8.63
CA LEU A 70 -0.44 -4.64 9.20
C LEU A 70 0.02 -3.74 10.36
N LYS A 71 0.85 -4.27 11.27
CA LYS A 71 1.38 -3.48 12.40
C LYS A 71 2.26 -2.30 11.95
N GLU A 72 2.94 -2.42 10.82
CA GLU A 72 3.89 -1.42 10.32
C GLU A 72 3.19 -0.19 9.75
N LEU A 73 1.91 -0.31 9.37
CA LEU A 73 1.08 0.84 8.95
C LEU A 73 0.95 1.90 10.05
N PHE A 74 1.01 1.47 11.31
CA PHE A 74 0.79 2.34 12.47
C PHE A 74 2.08 2.80 13.14
N GLU A 75 3.23 2.39 12.61
CA GLU A 75 4.52 2.84 13.13
C GLU A 75 4.74 4.34 12.82
N PRO A 76 5.44 5.09 13.69
CA PRO A 76 5.82 6.46 13.42
C PRO A 76 6.54 6.60 12.08
N ILE A 77 6.44 7.75 11.41
CA ILE A 77 7.07 7.99 10.09
C ILE A 77 8.56 7.62 10.08
N THR A 78 9.28 7.88 11.17
CA THR A 78 10.71 7.57 11.32
C THR A 78 11.03 6.07 11.39
N GLN A 79 10.03 5.22 11.62
CA GLN A 79 10.14 3.76 11.74
C GLN A 79 9.30 3.02 10.69
N ASN A 80 8.35 3.69 10.03
CA ASN A 80 7.51 3.11 9.01
C ASN A 80 8.36 2.67 7.79
N PRO A 81 8.25 1.41 7.35
CA PRO A 81 9.14 0.84 6.32
C PRO A 81 9.01 1.52 4.96
N VAL A 82 7.85 2.09 4.63
CA VAL A 82 7.64 2.85 3.38
C VAL A 82 8.45 4.14 3.43
N TYR A 83 8.37 4.89 4.53
CA TYR A 83 9.08 6.16 4.68
C TYR A 83 10.58 5.97 4.92
N VAL A 84 11.00 4.95 5.66
CA VAL A 84 12.43 4.60 5.81
C VAL A 84 13.02 4.21 4.46
N SER A 85 12.30 3.43 3.64
CA SER A 85 12.73 3.10 2.28
C SER A 85 12.76 4.33 1.38
N ALA A 86 11.77 5.22 1.47
CA ALA A 86 11.72 6.47 0.71
C ALA A 86 12.89 7.40 1.07
N GLN A 87 13.23 7.51 2.35
CA GLN A 87 14.40 8.28 2.81
C GLN A 87 15.69 7.70 2.20
N ARG A 88 15.88 6.37 2.23
CA ARG A 88 17.05 5.71 1.65
C ARG A 88 17.12 5.86 0.12
N ALA A 89 15.96 5.89 -0.53
CA ALA A 89 15.83 6.15 -1.95
C ALA A 89 16.06 7.63 -2.34
N GLY A 90 16.16 8.54 -1.36
CA GLY A 90 16.38 9.97 -1.59
C GLY A 90 15.12 10.73 -2.02
N CYS A 91 13.92 10.21 -1.75
CA CYS A 91 12.68 10.93 -2.03
C CYS A 91 12.65 12.26 -1.26
N HIS A 92 12.23 13.34 -1.92
CA HIS A 92 11.99 14.60 -1.22
C HIS A 92 10.83 14.42 -0.22
N PRO A 93 10.87 15.08 0.96
CA PRO A 93 9.92 14.79 2.05
C PRO A 93 8.45 15.01 1.69
N SER A 94 8.18 15.94 0.76
CA SER A 94 6.83 16.30 0.30
C SER A 94 6.31 15.43 -0.83
N CYS A 95 7.06 14.43 -1.31
CA CYS A 95 6.60 13.56 -2.38
C CYS A 95 5.34 12.82 -1.93
N PRO A 96 4.22 12.88 -2.67
CA PRO A 96 2.99 12.20 -2.26
C PRO A 96 3.04 10.68 -2.54
N ILE A 97 4.00 10.18 -3.31
CA ILE A 97 4.07 8.78 -3.72
C ILE A 97 4.24 7.81 -2.53
N PRO A 98 5.15 8.03 -1.56
CA PRO A 98 5.20 7.20 -0.35
C PRO A 98 3.88 7.15 0.43
N MET A 99 3.16 8.28 0.51
CA MET A 99 1.84 8.32 1.14
C MET A 99 0.80 7.52 0.33
N ALA A 100 0.83 7.62 -0.99
CA ALA A 100 -0.05 6.85 -1.88
C ALA A 100 0.15 5.33 -1.73
N VAL A 101 1.38 4.88 -1.46
CA VAL A 101 1.66 3.46 -1.14
C VAL A 101 0.91 3.02 0.11
N LEU A 102 0.97 3.82 1.19
CA LEU A 102 0.24 3.52 2.42
C LEU A 102 -1.28 3.51 2.19
N LYS A 103 -1.82 4.46 1.41
CA LYS A 103 -3.25 4.48 1.05
C LYS A 103 -3.68 3.26 0.26
N ALA A 104 -2.86 2.80 -0.68
CA ALA A 104 -3.14 1.57 -1.42
C ALA A 104 -3.21 0.36 -0.47
N VAL A 105 -2.31 0.28 0.52
CA VAL A 105 -2.27 -0.80 1.51
C VAL A 105 -3.47 -0.73 2.46
N GLU A 106 -3.83 0.46 2.97
CA GLU A 106 -4.99 0.64 3.85
C GLU A 106 -6.29 0.15 3.17
N VAL A 107 -6.46 0.46 1.89
CA VAL A 107 -7.62 -0.01 1.10
C VAL A 107 -7.52 -1.51 0.84
N ALA A 108 -6.36 -2.04 0.45
CA ALA A 108 -6.16 -3.49 0.26
C ALA A 108 -6.42 -4.30 1.55
N MET A 109 -6.25 -3.66 2.71
CA MET A 109 -6.50 -4.23 4.02
C MET A 109 -7.91 -4.00 4.55
N ASP A 110 -8.83 -3.47 3.74
CA ASP A 110 -10.21 -3.12 4.14
C ASP A 110 -10.26 -2.20 5.37
N MET A 111 -9.19 -1.44 5.61
CA MET A 111 -9.08 -0.47 6.70
C MET A 111 -9.55 0.92 6.28
N ALA A 112 -9.60 1.17 4.97
CA ALA A 112 -10.08 2.41 4.38
C ALA A 112 -10.93 2.11 3.13
N LEU A 113 -11.95 2.95 2.90
CA LEU A 113 -12.70 2.94 1.66
C LEU A 113 -11.92 3.65 0.55
N PRO A 114 -11.96 3.16 -0.70
CA PRO A 114 -11.30 3.82 -1.81
C PRO A 114 -11.95 5.18 -2.10
N ARG A 115 -11.14 6.24 -2.00
CA ARG A 115 -11.51 7.60 -2.36
C ARG A 115 -10.26 8.40 -2.74
N GLU A 116 -10.42 9.32 -3.68
CA GLU A 116 -9.35 10.20 -4.14
C GLU A 116 -8.82 11.10 -3.01
N VAL A 117 -7.50 11.28 -2.97
CA VAL A 117 -6.79 12.25 -2.11
C VAL A 117 -6.30 13.37 -3.03
N LEU A 118 -6.71 14.61 -2.74
CA LEU A 118 -6.43 15.78 -3.60
C LEU A 118 -5.71 16.89 -2.83
N ILE A 119 -4.70 17.48 -3.46
CA ILE A 119 -4.11 18.77 -3.09
C ILE A 119 -4.54 19.78 -4.15
N ARG A 120 -5.14 20.92 -3.75
CA ARG A 120 -5.62 21.97 -4.65
C ARG A 120 -4.91 23.29 -4.35
N PHE A 121 -4.48 23.98 -5.41
CA PHE A 121 -3.92 25.34 -5.36
C PHE A 121 -4.95 26.34 -5.88
N GLU A 122 -4.91 27.58 -5.38
CA GLU A 122 -5.79 28.70 -5.76
C GLU A 122 -4.96 29.89 -6.23
#